data_AF-A0A0F5PNS7-F1
#
_entry.id   AF-A0A0F5PNS7-F1
#
_cell.length_a   1.000
_cell.length_b   1.000
_cell.length_c   1.000
_cell.angle_alpha   90.00
_cell.angle_beta   90.00
_cell.angle_gamma   90.00
#
_symmetry.space_group_name_H-M   'P 1'
#
loop_
_entity.id
_entity.type
_entity.pdbx_description
1 polymer ?
#
loop_
_entity_poly.entity_id
_entity_poly.type
_entity_poly.pdbx_seq_one_letter_code
_entity_poly.pdbx_strand_id
1 'polypeptide(L)' 'MIEQAKVNGDPKSRVEEMIQAEKILMEDMPIGPLWFQARAYVVKPYVKNLYFPAFGPDWEMKWTYIEGKK' A
#
# COMPACT_ATOMS: atom_id res chain seq x y z
N MET A 1 1.62 -10.28 21.10
CA MET A 1 2.41 -10.08 19.87
C MET A 1 2.11 -8.72 19.24
N ILE A 2 0.88 -8.42 18.81
CA ILE A 2 0.55 -7.11 18.20
C ILE A 2 0.84 -5.92 19.13
N GLU A 3 0.56 -6.04 20.43
CA GLU A 3 0.85 -4.97 21.40
C GLU A 3 2.35 -4.77 21.68
N GLN A 4 3.19 -5.81 21.50
CA GLN A 4 4.65 -5.70 21.64
C GLN A 4 5.28 -5.06 20.40
N ALA A 5 4.79 -5.42 19.20
CA ALA A 5 5.22 -4.84 17.93
C ALA A 5 4.90 -3.33 17.82
N LYS A 6 3.88 -2.83 18.53
CA LYS A 6 3.56 -1.39 18.60
C LYS A 6 4.54 -0.58 19.46
N VAL A 7 5.21 -1.21 20.43
CA VAL A 7 6.05 -0.54 21.44
C VAL A 7 7.55 -0.71 21.13
N ASN A 8 7.93 -1.76 20.40
CA ASN A 8 9.33 -2.01 20.03
C ASN A 8 9.86 -0.96 19.03
N GLY A 9 10.90 -0.24 19.45
CA GLY A 9 11.59 0.79 18.66
C GLY A 9 12.62 0.26 17.66
N ASP A 10 12.91 -1.05 17.67
CA ASP A 10 13.82 -1.68 16.70
C ASP A 10 13.05 -2.18 15.47
N PRO A 11 13.36 -1.68 14.26
CA PRO A 11 12.67 -2.06 13.04
C PRO A 11 12.73 -3.56 12.72
N LYS A 12 13.80 -4.26 13.08
CA LYS A 12 13.99 -5.68 12.71
C LYS A 12 13.09 -6.60 13.51
N SER A 13 13.10 -6.44 14.84
CA SER A 13 12.28 -7.24 15.75
C SER A 13 10.78 -7.03 15.49
N ARG A 14 10.37 -5.79 15.14
CA ARG A 14 8.99 -5.50 14.76
C ARG A 14 8.55 -6.25 13.50
N VAL A 15 9.41 -6.36 12.50
CA VAL A 15 9.09 -7.09 11.25
C VAL A 15 8.97 -8.59 11.51
N GLU A 16 9.89 -9.16 12.30
CA GLU A 16 9.84 -10.58 12.66
C GLU A 16 8.57 -10.93 13.44
N GLU A 17 8.17 -10.09 14.40
CA GLU A 17 6.93 -10.26 15.16
C GLU A 17 5.68 -10.14 14.28
N MET A 18 5.67 -9.24 13.29
CA MET A 18 4.55 -9.12 12.33
C MET A 18 4.46 -10.34 11.40
N ILE A 19 5.59 -10.90 10.96
CA ILE A 19 5.61 -12.13 10.15
C ILE A 19 5.07 -13.32 10.95
N GLN A 20 5.44 -13.43 12.23
CA GLN A 20 4.90 -14.49 13.10
C GLN A 20 3.39 -14.34 13.31
N ALA A 21 2.90 -13.11 13.49
CA ALA A 21 1.46 -12.84 13.60
C ALA A 21 0.71 -13.18 12.29
N GLU A 22 1.31 -12.91 11.13
CA GLU A 22 0.73 -13.28 9.82
C GLU A 22 0.64 -14.79 9.64
N LYS A 23 1.65 -15.56 10.08
CA LYS A 23 1.62 -17.04 10.04
C LYS A 23 0.48 -17.61 10.89
N ILE A 24 0.31 -17.10 12.11
CA ILE A 24 -0.79 -17.52 12.99
C ILE A 24 -2.15 -17.18 12.35
N LEU A 25 -2.27 -16.00 11.72
CA LEU A 25 -3.49 -15.61 10.99
C LEU A 25 -3.80 -16.55 9.80
N MET A 26 -2.77 -17.02 9.10
CA MET A 26 -2.92 -18.01 8.02
C MET A 26 -3.26 -19.42 8.54
N GLU A 27 -2.76 -19.81 9.70
CA GLU A 27 -3.01 -21.13 10.32
C GLU A 27 -4.44 -21.25 10.89
N ASP A 28 -4.90 -20.24 11.62
CA ASP A 28 -6.25 -20.24 12.23
C ASP A 28 -7.34 -19.84 11.22
N MET A 29 -6.96 -19.17 10.13
CA MET A 29 -7.80 -18.77 8.99
C MET A 29 -9.19 -18.14 9.31
N PRO A 30 -9.35 -17.26 10.32
CA PRO A 30 -10.64 -16.62 10.61
C PRO A 30 -11.04 -15.56 9.57
N ILE A 31 -10.07 -14.99 8.84
CA ILE A 31 -10.28 -14.00 7.77
C ILE A 31 -9.21 -14.24 6.70
N GLY A 32 -9.60 -14.75 5.52
CA GLY A 32 -8.70 -15.04 4.41
C GLY A 32 -8.67 -13.90 3.38
N PRO A 33 -7.49 -13.43 2.92
CA PRO A 33 -7.43 -12.49 1.81
C PRO A 33 -7.90 -13.16 0.51
N LEU A 34 -8.97 -12.62 -0.11
CA LEU A 34 -9.50 -13.16 -1.38
C LEU A 34 -8.63 -12.74 -2.59
N TRP A 35 -8.12 -11.52 -2.58
CA TRP A 35 -7.17 -11.01 -3.57
C TRP A 35 -6.37 -9.83 -3.00
N PHE A 36 -5.20 -9.58 -3.59
CA PHE A 36 -4.49 -8.31 -3.43
C PHE A 36 -4.85 -7.40 -4.59
N GLN A 37 -5.39 -6.21 -4.30
CA GLN A 37 -5.89 -5.30 -5.32
C GLN A 37 -4.73 -4.68 -6.11
N ALA A 38 -4.49 -5.20 -7.32
CA ALA A 38 -3.67 -4.51 -8.33
C ALA A 38 -4.55 -3.56 -9.15
N ARG A 39 -4.10 -2.32 -9.34
CA ARG A 39 -4.84 -1.32 -10.12
C ARG A 39 -4.03 -0.95 -11.36
N ALA A 40 -4.60 -1.20 -12.53
CA ALA A 40 -4.04 -0.75 -13.80
C ALA A 40 -4.71 0.57 -14.21
N TYR A 41 -3.93 1.63 -14.38
CA TYR A 41 -4.43 2.93 -14.82
C TYR A 41 -3.91 3.25 -16.21
N VAL A 42 -4.81 3.68 -17.10
CA VAL A 42 -4.45 4.18 -18.43
C VAL A 42 -4.53 5.70 -18.41
N VAL A 43 -3.37 6.35 -18.51
CA VAL A 43 -3.26 7.81 -18.51
C VAL A 43 -3.04 8.30 -19.93
N LYS A 44 -3.77 9.33 -20.34
CA LYS A 44 -3.59 9.93 -21.67
C LYS A 44 -2.17 10.53 -21.78
N PRO A 45 -1.48 10.41 -22.93
CA PRO A 45 -0.08 10.84 -23.06
C PRO A 45 0.19 12.32 -22.78
N TYR A 46 -0.85 13.17 -22.95
CA TYR A 46 -0.81 14.62 -22.72
C TYR A 46 -0.96 15.01 -21.23
N VAL A 47 -1.33 14.06 -20.35
CA VAL A 47 -1.41 14.30 -18.91
C VAL A 47 -0.06 13.95 -18.32
N LYS A 48 0.66 14.95 -17.82
CA LYS A 48 1.98 14.78 -17.20
C LYS A 48 1.85 14.91 -15.70
N ASN A 49 2.67 14.12 -15.00
CA ASN A 49 2.84 14.20 -13.56
C ASN A 49 1.56 13.89 -12.75
N LEU A 50 0.80 12.88 -13.19
CA LEU A 50 -0.26 12.25 -12.40
C LEU A 50 0.38 11.22 -11.47
N TYR A 51 0.24 11.42 -10.16
CA TYR A 51 0.83 10.54 -9.16
C TYR A 51 -0.22 9.61 -8.55
N PHE A 52 0.14 8.35 -8.36
CA PHE A 52 -0.68 7.35 -7.68
C PHE A 52 0.01 7.02 -6.34
N PRO A 53 -0.37 7.71 -5.25
CA PRO A 53 0.29 7.50 -3.97
C PRO A 53 -0.04 6.12 -3.39
N ALA A 54 0.92 5.52 -2.67
CA ALA A 54 0.74 4.23 -2.03
C ALA A 54 -0.22 4.27 -0.82
N PHE A 55 -0.50 5.47 -0.31
CA PHE A 55 -1.40 5.70 0.81
C PHE A 55 -2.22 6.98 0.58
N GLY A 56 -3.46 6.99 1.05
CA GLY A 56 -4.35 8.15 0.95
C GLY A 56 -5.18 8.15 -0.33
N PRO A 57 -5.36 9.30 -1.00
CA PRO A 57 -6.25 9.40 -2.16
C PRO A 57 -5.76 8.57 -3.34
N ASP A 58 -6.67 8.01 -4.12
CA ASP A 58 -6.31 7.13 -5.24
C ASP A 58 -5.43 7.79 -6.32
N TRP A 59 -5.41 9.12 -6.36
CA TRP A 59 -4.71 9.96 -7.34
C TRP A 59 -4.39 11.32 -6.73
N GLU A 60 -3.17 11.80 -6.94
CA GLU A 60 -2.74 13.14 -6.56
C GLU A 60 -2.58 14.00 -7.83
N MET A 61 -3.46 15.00 -7.96
CA MET A 61 -3.49 15.90 -9.11
C MET A 61 -2.77 17.23 -8.88
N LYS A 62 -2.26 17.47 -7.67
CA LYS A 62 -1.65 18.77 -7.28
C LYS A 62 -0.52 19.20 -8.21
N TRP A 63 0.22 18.24 -8.72
CA TRP A 63 1.40 18.47 -9.56
C TRP A 63 1.14 18.16 -11.03
N THR A 64 -0.09 17.77 -11.37
CA THR A 64 -0.47 17.33 -12.70
C THR A 64 -0.69 18.54 -13.61
N TYR A 65 -0.12 18.47 -14.82
CA TYR A 65 -0.34 19.49 -15.84
C TYR A 65 -0.61 18.85 -17.20
N ILE A 66 -1.19 19.64 -18.09
CA ILE A 66 -1.50 19.22 -19.45
C ILE A 66 -0.49 19.86 -20.39
N GLU A 67 0.20 19.05 -21.19
CA GLU A 67 1.16 19.51 -22.18
C GLU A 67 0.74 19.04 -23.58
N GLY A 68 0.77 19.95 -24.56
CA GLY A 68 0.50 19.58 -25.96
C GLY A 68 -0.97 19.37 -26.31
N LYS A 69 -1.92 19.90 -25.52
CA LYS A 69 -3.33 19.95 -25.93
C LYS A 69 -3.47 21.03 -27.00
N LYS A 70 -3.62 20.60 -28.26
CA LYS A 70 -4.02 21.46 -29.37
C LYS A 70 -5.52 21.75 -29.29
#